data_AF-A0A1Z9QUN1-F1
#
_entry.id   AF-A0A1Z9QUN1-F1
#
_cell.length_a   1.000
_cell.length_b   1.000
_cell.length_c   1.000
_cell.angle_alpha   90.00
_cell.angle_beta   90.00
_cell.angle_gamma   90.00
#
_symmetry.space_group_name_H-M   'P 1'
#
loop_
_entity.id
_entity.type
_entity.pdbx_description
1 polymer ?
#
loop_
_entity_poly.entity_id
_entity_poly.type
_entity_poly.pdbx_seq_one_letter_code
_entity_poly.pdbx_strand_id
1 'polypeptide(L)'
;MEKSYAFRSETDIEVMAQLLTENFKKSRAGTGKPNFRYLTAIQMTLARLQGTYGWAISLVDKHNLMMAACFGSPLMIGVEQDDYFISSDASL
;
A
#
# COMPACT_ATOMS: atom_id res chain seq x y z
N MET A 1 -2.53 25.33 3.04
CA MET A 1 -2.66 24.63 4.34
C MET A 1 -1.60 23.54 4.39
N GLU A 2 -0.45 23.84 4.98
CA GLU A 2 0.60 22.86 5.22
C GLU A 2 0.08 21.82 6.21
N LYS A 3 -0.06 20.58 5.76
CA LYS A 3 -0.26 19.45 6.68
C LYS A 3 1.12 19.12 7.22
N SER A 4 1.30 19.29 8.52
CA SER A 4 2.56 19.09 9.25
C SER A 4 2.92 17.59 9.36
N TYR A 5 3.08 16.91 8.23
CA TYR A 5 3.85 15.68 8.22
C TYR A 5 5.31 16.06 8.03
N ALA A 6 6.09 15.84 9.09
CA ALA A 6 7.53 15.95 9.00
C ALA A 6 8.03 14.78 8.14
N PHE A 7 8.43 15.09 6.91
CA PHE A 7 9.18 14.16 6.08
C PHE A 7 10.50 13.85 6.77
N ARG A 8 10.79 12.57 6.93
CA ARG A 8 12.06 12.07 7.50
C ARG A 8 13.10 11.79 6.41
N SER A 9 12.67 11.73 5.16
CA SER A 9 13.44 11.50 3.96
C SER A 9 12.87 12.28 2.79
N GLU A 10 13.69 12.47 1.76
CA GLU A 10 13.31 13.07 0.48
C GLU A 10 12.90 12.00 -0.55
N THR A 11 12.52 10.80 -0.08
CA THR A 11 12.20 9.68 -0.98
C THR A 11 10.76 9.75 -1.48
N ASP A 12 10.55 9.36 -2.75
CA ASP A 12 9.21 9.24 -3.34
C ASP A 12 8.33 8.25 -2.56
N ILE A 13 8.94 7.22 -1.95
CA ILE A 13 8.25 6.21 -1.13
C ILE A 13 7.62 6.85 0.11
N GLU A 14 8.29 7.82 0.76
CA GLU A 14 7.69 8.50 1.90
C GLU A 14 6.51 9.39 1.48
N VAL A 15 6.60 10.04 0.32
CA VAL A 15 5.48 10.79 -0.26
C VAL A 15 4.28 9.88 -0.51
N MET A 16 4.50 8.66 -1.05
CA MET A 16 3.47 7.64 -1.23
C MET A 16 2.82 7.23 0.10
N ALA A 17 3.63 7.00 1.14
CA ALA A 17 3.14 6.63 2.47
C ALA A 17 2.29 7.75 3.12
N GLN A 18 2.71 9.00 2.97
CA GLN A 18 1.94 10.14 3.47
C GLN A 18 0.62 10.32 2.72
N LEU A 19 0.65 10.18 1.39
CA LEU A 19 -0.55 10.24 0.58
C LEU A 19 -1.56 9.14 0.94
N LEU A 20 -1.08 7.92 1.16
CA LEU A 20 -1.90 6.80 1.62
C LEU A 20 -2.53 7.08 2.98
N THR A 21 -1.74 7.62 3.91
CA THR A 21 -2.23 8.00 5.24
C THR A 21 -3.37 9.02 5.16
N GLU A 22 -3.23 10.01 4.27
CA GLU A 22 -4.27 11.00 4.03
C GLU A 22 -5.54 10.39 3.39
N ASN A 23 -5.39 9.41 2.51
CA ASN A 23 -6.51 8.70 1.91
C ASN A 23 -7.19 7.74 2.92
N PHE A 24 -6.45 7.14 3.87
CA PHE A 24 -7.04 6.35 4.96
C PHE A 24 -7.92 7.18 5.90
N LYS A 25 -7.56 8.44 6.15
CA LYS A 25 -8.38 9.37 6.94
C LYS A 25 -9.70 9.73 6.23
N LYS A 26 -9.70 9.71 4.90
CA LYS A 26 -10.88 10.00 4.07
C LYS A 26 -11.73 8.76 3.80
N SER A 27 -11.14 7.56 3.83
CA SER A 27 -11.86 6.32 3.55
C SER A 27 -12.74 5.92 4.74
N ARG A 28 -14.04 5.87 4.50
CA ARG A 28 -15.02 5.41 5.50
C ARG A 28 -15.04 3.89 5.53
N ALA A 29 -15.23 3.33 6.72
CA ALA A 29 -15.54 1.91 6.85
C ALA A 29 -16.93 1.68 6.23
N GLY A 30 -16.98 0.98 5.08
CA GLY A 30 -18.24 0.54 4.51
C GLY A 30 -18.90 -0.50 5.40
N THR A 31 -20.21 -0.50 5.49
CA THR A 31 -20.98 -1.50 6.24
C THR A 31 -20.85 -2.86 5.55
N GLY A 32 -20.21 -3.83 6.21
CA GLY A 32 -20.28 -5.24 5.83
C GLY A 32 -19.13 -5.81 4.99
N LYS A 33 -18.08 -5.04 4.66
CA LYS A 33 -16.87 -5.58 3.99
C LYS A 33 -15.61 -5.27 4.79
N PRO A 34 -15.03 -6.26 5.52
CA PRO A 34 -13.74 -6.07 6.17
C PRO A 34 -12.70 -5.70 5.11
N ASN A 35 -11.77 -4.83 5.48
CA ASN A 35 -10.65 -4.35 4.65
C ASN A 35 -10.99 -3.48 3.43
N PHE A 36 -12.27 -3.32 3.05
CA PHE A 36 -12.65 -2.52 1.88
C PHE A 36 -12.15 -1.07 1.98
N ARG A 37 -12.21 -0.47 3.17
CA ARG A 37 -11.68 0.87 3.42
C ARG A 37 -10.20 1.02 3.08
N TYR A 38 -9.42 -0.05 3.27
CA TYR A 38 -7.98 -0.01 3.03
C TYR A 38 -7.70 -0.11 1.53
N LEU A 39 -8.38 -1.03 0.85
CA LEU A 39 -8.33 -1.15 -0.60
C LEU A 39 -8.72 0.16 -1.29
N THR A 40 -9.82 0.80 -0.86
CA THR A 40 -10.25 2.10 -1.41
C THR A 40 -9.18 3.18 -1.23
N ALA A 41 -8.57 3.28 -0.06
CA ALA A 41 -7.52 4.27 0.19
C ALA A 41 -6.26 4.01 -0.66
N ILE A 42 -5.88 2.74 -0.85
CA ILE A 42 -4.78 2.36 -1.74
C ILE A 42 -5.13 2.76 -3.18
N GLN A 43 -6.32 2.40 -3.69
CA GLN A 43 -6.75 2.78 -5.04
C GLN A 43 -6.75 4.30 -5.25
N MET A 44 -7.25 5.08 -4.29
CA MET A 44 -7.20 6.55 -4.32
C MET A 44 -5.77 7.11 -4.33
N THR A 45 -4.83 6.38 -3.72
CA THR A 45 -3.40 6.74 -3.69
C THR A 45 -2.79 6.45 -5.05
N LEU A 46 -2.95 5.23 -5.56
CA LEU A 46 -2.40 4.79 -6.85
C LEU A 46 -2.88 5.66 -8.01
N ALA A 47 -4.14 6.13 -7.98
CA ALA A 47 -4.70 7.03 -9.00
C ALA A 47 -3.97 8.38 -9.11
N ARG A 48 -3.13 8.73 -8.14
CA ARG A 48 -2.34 9.96 -8.14
C ARG A 48 -0.84 9.71 -8.36
N LEU A 49 -0.42 8.45 -8.45
CA LEU A 49 0.98 8.09 -8.70
C LEU A 49 1.25 8.06 -10.20
N GLN A 50 2.46 8.43 -10.58
CA GLN A 50 2.97 8.34 -11.95
C GLN A 50 4.31 7.59 -11.94
N GLY A 51 4.67 6.98 -13.07
CA GLY A 51 5.90 6.19 -13.18
C GLY A 51 5.69 4.72 -12.82
N THR A 52 6.78 4.00 -12.59
CA THR A 52 6.83 2.54 -12.39
C THR A 52 7.04 2.23 -10.91
N TYR A 53 6.28 1.29 -10.36
CA TYR A 53 6.41 0.90 -8.95
C TYR A 53 6.02 -0.57 -8.71
N GLY A 54 6.70 -1.19 -7.76
CA GLY A 54 6.26 -2.37 -7.04
C GLY A 54 6.17 -2.01 -5.56
N TRP A 55 4.98 -2.09 -4.97
CA TRP A 55 4.73 -1.59 -3.62
C TRP A 55 3.99 -2.64 -2.79
N ALA A 56 4.62 -3.08 -1.69
CA ALA A 56 4.00 -3.90 -0.66
C ALA A 56 3.64 -3.03 0.56
N ILE A 57 2.44 -3.26 1.09
CA ILE A 57 1.83 -2.47 2.14
C ILE A 57 1.37 -3.41 3.26
N SER A 58 1.90 -3.19 4.45
CA SER A 58 1.43 -3.82 5.69
C SER A 58 0.84 -2.75 6.62
N LEU A 59 -0.13 -3.14 7.43
CA LEU A 59 -0.70 -2.28 8.46
C LEU A 59 -0.31 -2.82 9.83
N VAL A 60 0.21 -1.94 10.69
CA VAL A 60 0.70 -2.33 12.03
C VAL A 60 -0.38 -3.00 12.87
N ASP A 61 -1.65 -2.64 12.67
CA ASP A 61 -2.80 -3.19 13.37
C ASP A 61 -3.44 -4.42 12.67
N LYS A 62 -2.88 -4.86 11.53
CA LYS A 62 -3.39 -6.00 10.73
C LYS A 62 -2.26 -6.93 10.30
N HIS A 63 -1.78 -7.74 11.24
CA HIS A 63 -0.70 -8.71 10.99
C HIS A 63 -1.03 -9.76 9.90
N ASN A 64 -2.31 -10.10 9.73
CA ASN A 64 -2.75 -11.11 8.74
C ASN A 64 -3.22 -10.48 7.42
N LEU A 65 -2.86 -9.22 7.16
CA LEU A 65 -3.23 -8.53 5.93
C LEU A 65 -2.01 -7.82 5.34
N MET A 66 -1.60 -8.30 4.17
CA MET A 66 -0.66 -7.59 3.30
C MET A 66 -1.38 -7.26 1.99
N MET A 67 -1.10 -6.07 1.45
CA MET A 67 -1.65 -5.60 0.18
C MET A 67 -0.49 -5.22 -0.73
N ALA A 68 -0.57 -5.56 -2.00
CA ALA A 68 0.45 -5.20 -2.99
C ALA A 68 -0.16 -4.44 -4.17
N ALA A 69 0.62 -3.52 -4.72
CA ALA A 69 0.31 -2.76 -5.91
C ALA A 69 1.50 -2.82 -6.87
N CYS A 70 1.23 -3.14 -8.13
CA CYS A 70 2.22 -3.31 -9.18
C CYS A 70 1.84 -2.46 -10.38
N PHE A 71 2.78 -1.66 -10.88
CA PHE A 71 2.66 -0.96 -12.14
C PHE A 71 4.03 -0.88 -12.81
N GLY A 72 4.26 -1.75 -13.80
CA GLY A 72 5.47 -1.79 -14.62
C GLY A 72 6.72 -2.43 -13.99
N SER A 73 6.79 -2.59 -12.66
CA SER A 73 7.87 -3.33 -11.97
C SER A 73 7.34 -4.68 -11.51
N PRO A 74 8.02 -5.82 -11.78
CA PRO A 74 7.50 -7.13 -11.43
C PRO A 74 7.33 -7.29 -9.91
N LEU A 75 6.20 -7.90 -9.53
CA LEU A 75 5.95 -8.40 -8.19
C LEU A 75 5.45 -9.83 -8.31
N MET A 76 6.11 -10.73 -7.60
CA MET A 76 5.82 -12.16 -7.51
C MET A 76 5.14 -12.44 -6.17
N ILE A 77 4.12 -13.29 -6.20
CA ILE A 77 3.44 -13.79 -4.99
C ILE A 77 3.74 -15.28 -4.87
N GLY A 78 4.44 -15.67 -3.81
CA GLY A 78 4.63 -17.05 -3.41
C GLY A 78 3.43 -17.53 -2.60
N VAL A 79 2.96 -18.74 -2.89
CA VAL A 79 1.82 -19.36 -2.20
C VAL A 79 2.28 -20.68 -1.62
N GLU A 80 2.31 -20.75 -0.29
CA GLU A 80 2.54 -21.97 0.47
C GLU A 80 1.24 -22.40 1.17
N GLN A 81 1.27 -23.53 1.87
CA GLN A 81 0.07 -24.12 2.46
C GLN A 81 -0.66 -23.18 3.45
N ASP A 82 0.10 -22.43 4.25
CA ASP A 82 -0.44 -21.52 5.28
C ASP A 82 0.11 -20.09 5.16
N ASP A 83 1.00 -19.84 4.20
CA ASP A 83 1.76 -18.59 4.11
C ASP A 83 1.76 -18.01 2.69
N TYR A 84 1.88 -16.68 2.63
CA TYR A 84 2.03 -15.92 1.39
C TYR A 84 3.29 -15.08 1.45
N PHE A 85 4.05 -15.07 0.36
CA PHE A 85 5.28 -14.29 0.22
C PHE A 85 5.14 -13.29 -0.92
N ILE A 86 5.81 -12.14 -0.80
CA ILE A 86 5.85 -11.13 -1.87
C ILE A 86 7.30 -10.76 -2.13
N SER A 87 7.71 -10.76 -3.40
CA SER A 87 9.07 -10.42 -3.83
C SER A 87 9.07 -9.67 -5.14
N SER A 88 10.07 -8.81 -5.35
CA SER A 88 10.32 -8.16 -6.64
C SER A 88 11.18 -8.99 -7.59
N ASP A 89 11.80 -10.06 -7.08
CA ASP A 89 12.65 -10.97 -7.84
C ASP A 89 12.16 -12.41 -7.64
N ALA A 90 12.16 -13.17 -8.73
CA ALA A 90 11.77 -14.57 -8.77
C ALA A 90 12.88 -15.51 -8.27
N SER A 91 14.05 -14.99 -7.91
CA SER A 91 15.21 -15.77 -7.41
C SER A 91 15.06 -16.24 -5.94
N LEU A 92 13.83 -16.34 -5.42
CA LEU A 92 13.53 -16.87 -4.09
C LEU A 92 13.29 -18.38 -4.14
#